data_AF-A0A2N8HBX5-F1
#
_entry.id   AF-A0A2N8HBX5-F1
#
_cell.length_a   1.000
_cell.length_b   1.000
_cell.length_c   1.000
_cell.angle_alpha   90.00
_cell.angle_beta   90.00
_cell.angle_gamma   90.00
#
_symmetry.space_group_name_H-M   'P 1'
#
loop_
_entity.id
_entity.type
_entity.pdbx_description
1 polymer ?
#
loop_
_entity_poly.entity_id
_entity_poly.type
_entity_poly.pdbx_seq_one_letter_code
_entity_poly.pdbx_strand_id
1 'polypeptide(L)'
;MDEFSDKIRAFLEDMEMSREVFASLCGVSKRHVDKWLSYLPIPKARQTVIERIMREEYARRRKSDQNPDMDIIEVHFPRNRYDQARKTADIHGMTVQEWASRTLLALSSVPHHNL
;
A
#
# COMPACT_ATOMS: atom_id res chain seq x y z
N MET A 1 -18.86 -21.92 3.00
CA MET A 1 -17.62 -21.21 3.42
C MET A 1 -18.05 -19.86 3.97
N ASP A 2 -17.40 -19.30 5.00
CA ASP A 2 -17.81 -18.04 5.63
C ASP A 2 -17.46 -16.84 4.72
N GLU A 3 -18.42 -15.97 4.41
CA GLU A 3 -18.27 -14.81 3.50
C GLU A 3 -17.10 -13.91 3.94
N PHE A 4 -16.86 -13.78 5.24
CA PHE A 4 -15.77 -12.97 5.76
C PHE A 4 -14.39 -13.62 5.55
N SER A 5 -14.31 -14.94 5.63
CA SER A 5 -13.07 -15.68 5.33
C SER A 5 -12.67 -15.52 3.86
N ASP A 6 -13.64 -15.47 2.95
CA ASP A 6 -13.41 -15.25 1.52
C ASP A 6 -12.86 -13.84 1.25
N LYS A 7 -13.39 -12.82 1.94
CA LYS A 7 -12.85 -11.44 1.88
C LYS A 7 -11.38 -11.37 2.30
N ILE A 8 -11.00 -12.09 3.36
CA ILE A 8 -9.59 -12.16 3.78
C ILE A 8 -8.74 -12.84 2.70
N ARG A 9 -9.20 -13.95 2.09
CA ARG A 9 -8.44 -14.63 1.04
C ARG A 9 -8.18 -13.72 -0.16
N ALA A 10 -9.22 -13.03 -0.64
CA ALA A 10 -9.09 -12.09 -1.76
C ALA A 10 -8.09 -10.96 -1.45
N PHE A 11 -8.14 -10.41 -0.23
CA PHE A 11 -7.19 -9.39 0.22
C PHE A 11 -5.74 -9.88 0.22
N LEU A 12 -5.50 -11.11 0.70
CA LEU A 12 -4.14 -11.68 0.72
C LEU A 12 -3.59 -11.88 -0.69
N GLU A 13 -4.44 -12.28 -1.63
CA GLU A 13 -4.05 -12.45 -3.03
C GLU A 13 -3.72 -11.11 -3.68
N ASP A 14 -4.61 -10.12 -3.56
CA ASP A 14 -4.47 -8.81 -4.18
C ASP A 14 -3.27 -8.01 -3.65
N MET A 15 -2.98 -8.13 -2.35
CA MET A 15 -1.83 -7.49 -1.72
C MET A 15 -0.53 -8.32 -1.82
N GLU A 16 -0.57 -9.48 -2.49
CA GLU A 16 0.52 -10.47 -2.55
C GLU A 16 1.08 -10.77 -1.14
N MET A 17 0.18 -10.85 -0.16
CA MET A 17 0.50 -10.88 1.25
C MET A 17 0.44 -12.31 1.81
N SER A 18 1.53 -12.72 2.47
CA SER A 18 1.54 -14.01 3.17
C SER A 18 0.66 -13.97 4.43
N ARG A 19 0.14 -15.14 4.82
CA ARG A 19 -0.63 -15.30 6.06
C ARG A 19 0.16 -14.93 7.32
N GLU A 20 1.49 -15.05 7.29
CA GLU A 20 2.38 -14.69 8.39
C GLU A 20 2.42 -13.16 8.58
N VAL A 21 2.54 -12.41 7.47
CA VAL A 21 2.52 -10.94 7.47
C VAL A 21 1.15 -10.45 7.94
N PHE A 22 0.07 -11.02 7.41
CA PHE A 22 -1.28 -10.66 7.83
C PHE A 22 -1.56 -10.95 9.31
N ALA A 23 -1.07 -12.08 9.82
CA ALA A 23 -1.17 -12.40 11.25
C ALA A 23 -0.48 -11.35 12.11
N SER A 24 0.71 -10.91 11.69
CA SER A 24 1.46 -9.83 12.35
C SER A 24 0.68 -8.52 12.37
N LEU A 25 0.09 -8.12 11.24
CA LEU A 25 -0.78 -6.93 11.16
C LEU A 25 -2.00 -7.02 12.09
N CYS A 26 -2.58 -8.21 12.19
CA CYS A 26 -3.74 -8.48 13.05
C CYS A 26 -3.37 -8.69 14.53
N GLY A 27 -2.09 -8.69 14.90
CA GLY A 27 -1.64 -8.95 16.27
C GLY A 27 -1.98 -10.36 16.76
N VAL A 28 -1.96 -11.35 15.86
CA VAL A 28 -2.26 -12.76 16.18
C VAL A 28 -1.19 -13.69 15.61
N SER A 29 -1.22 -14.96 16.01
CA SER A 29 -0.38 -15.98 15.40
C SER A 29 -0.94 -16.44 14.05
N LYS A 30 -0.06 -16.86 13.13
CA LYS A 30 -0.48 -17.47 11.84
C LYS A 30 -1.48 -18.61 12.01
N ARG A 31 -1.33 -19.42 13.07
CA ARG A 31 -2.28 -20.51 13.39
C ARG A 31 -3.71 -19.99 13.59
N HIS A 32 -3.91 -18.80 14.14
CA HIS A 32 -5.25 -18.20 14.25
C HIS A 32 -5.81 -17.85 12.87
N VAL A 33 -4.98 -17.25 12.01
CA VAL A 33 -5.37 -16.94 10.62
C VAL A 33 -5.73 -18.22 9.87
N ASP A 34 -4.93 -19.28 9.97
CA ASP A 34 -5.23 -20.56 9.31
C ASP A 34 -6.54 -21.17 9.79
N LYS A 35 -6.85 -21.06 11.09
CA LYS A 35 -8.15 -21.49 11.64
C LYS A 35 -9.30 -20.67 11.08
N TRP A 36 -9.18 -19.34 11.04
CA TRP A 36 -10.19 -18.45 10.46
C TRP A 36 -10.46 -18.75 8.99
N LEU A 37 -9.40 -19.03 8.23
CA LEU A 37 -9.48 -19.40 6.82
C LEU A 37 -9.85 -20.88 6.60
N SER A 38 -10.19 -21.64 7.64
CA SER A 38 -10.54 -23.06 7.50
C SER A 38 -11.92 -23.36 8.05
N TYR A 39 -12.15 -23.12 9.34
CA TYR A 39 -13.40 -23.55 10.01
C TYR A 39 -13.83 -22.66 11.17
N LEU A 40 -12.95 -21.80 11.71
CA LEU A 40 -13.24 -21.05 12.91
C LEU A 40 -13.93 -19.73 12.54
N PRO A 41 -15.21 -19.53 12.89
CA PRO A 41 -15.89 -18.26 12.63
C PRO A 41 -15.18 -17.12 13.37
N ILE A 42 -15.04 -15.98 12.68
CA ILE A 42 -14.40 -14.79 13.25
C ILE A 42 -15.45 -13.99 14.03
N PRO A 43 -15.24 -13.69 15.33
CA PRO A 43 -16.19 -12.87 16.10
C PRO A 43 -16.37 -11.48 15.46
N LYS A 44 -17.61 -10.96 15.42
CA LYS A 44 -17.95 -9.66 14.78
C LYS A 44 -17.04 -8.50 15.23
N ALA A 45 -16.77 -8.38 16.53
CA ALA A 45 -15.88 -7.34 17.05
C ALA A 45 -14.47 -7.40 16.44
N ARG A 46 -13.98 -8.60 16.14
CA ARG A 46 -12.69 -8.82 15.49
C ARG A 46 -12.77 -8.61 13.97
N GLN A 47 -13.90 -8.95 13.34
CA GLN A 47 -14.14 -8.63 11.93
C GLN A 47 -13.98 -7.14 11.67
N THR A 48 -14.58 -6.27 12.49
CA THR A 48 -14.46 -4.80 12.36
C THR A 48 -13.01 -4.32 12.45
N VAL A 49 -12.19 -4.93 13.32
CA VAL A 49 -10.76 -4.59 13.43
C VAL A 49 -10.00 -5.05 12.19
N ILE A 50 -10.26 -6.27 11.71
CA ILE A 50 -9.65 -6.81 10.50
C ILE A 50 -10.01 -5.97 9.27
N GLU A 51 -11.28 -5.58 9.11
CA GLU A 51 -11.74 -4.70 8.02
C GLU A 51 -11.00 -3.36 8.03
N ARG A 52 -10.81 -2.77 9.23
CA ARG A 52 -10.05 -1.54 9.37
C ARG A 52 -8.60 -1.72 8.92
N ILE A 53 -7.94 -2.79 9.36
CA ILE A 53 -6.56 -3.12 8.98
C ILE A 53 -6.45 -3.32 7.46
N MET A 54 -7.36 -4.11 6.88
CA MET A 54 -7.39 -4.37 5.44
C MET A 54 -7.55 -3.07 4.66
N ARG A 55 -8.47 -2.18 5.07
CA ARG A 55 -8.66 -0.86 4.43
C ARG A 55 -7.42 0.02 4.54
N GLU A 56 -6.77 0.06 5.70
CA GLU A 56 -5.56 0.85 5.93
C GLU A 56 -4.36 0.29 5.12
N GLU A 57 -4.25 -1.02 4.99
CA GLU A 57 -3.24 -1.65 4.13
C GLU A 57 -3.50 -1.36 2.64
N TYR A 58 -4.76 -1.48 2.21
CA TYR A 58 -5.18 -1.14 0.86
C TYR A 58 -4.83 0.30 0.49
N ALA A 59 -5.09 1.25 1.40
CA ALA A 59 -4.75 2.65 1.19
C ALA A 59 -3.23 2.85 1.08
N ARG A 60 -2.43 2.08 1.86
CA ARG A 60 -0.97 2.20 1.85
C ARG A 60 -0.33 1.60 0.61
N ARG A 61 -0.83 0.46 0.15
CA ARG A 61 -0.33 -0.27 -1.02
C ARG A 61 -1.22 -0.06 -2.25
N ARG A 62 -1.86 1.11 -2.32
CA ARG A 62 -2.78 1.39 -3.42
C ARG A 62 -1.97 1.38 -4.72
N LYS A 63 -2.16 0.32 -5.51
CA LYS A 63 -1.64 0.21 -6.87
C LYS A 63 -2.34 1.26 -7.74
N SER A 64 -1.63 1.76 -8.74
CA SER A 64 -2.19 2.71 -9.70
C SER A 64 -3.29 2.04 -10.51
N ASP A 65 -4.46 2.66 -10.56
CA ASP A 65 -5.59 2.21 -11.39
C ASP A 65 -5.20 2.19 -12.90
N GLN A 66 -4.13 2.90 -13.28
CA GLN A 66 -3.60 2.96 -14.64
C GLN A 66 -2.47 1.93 -14.90
N ASN A 67 -1.74 1.52 -13.85
CA ASN A 67 -0.66 0.55 -13.94
C ASN A 67 -0.56 -0.28 -12.64
N PRO A 68 -0.99 -1.55 -12.65
CA PRO A 68 -0.95 -2.44 -11.49
C PRO A 68 0.47 -2.69 -10.92
N ASP A 69 1.52 -2.44 -11.71
CA ASP A 69 2.91 -2.60 -11.28
C ASP A 69 3.49 -1.32 -10.65
N MET A 70 2.67 -0.27 -10.46
CA MET A 70 3.09 1.00 -9.86
C MET A 70 2.33 1.29 -8.57
N ASP A 71 3.05 1.69 -7.53
CA ASP A 71 2.47 2.24 -6.30
C ASP A 71 2.08 3.72 -6.49
N ILE A 72 0.99 4.16 -5.84
CA ILE A 72 0.61 5.57 -5.77
C ILE A 72 1.26 6.21 -4.54
N ILE A 73 2.02 7.30 -4.74
CA ILE A 73 2.55 8.13 -3.66
C ILE A 73 1.79 9.46 -3.63
N GLU A 74 1.04 9.70 -2.55
CA GLU A 74 0.42 11.00 -2.29
C GLU A 74 1.41 11.93 -1.57
N VAL A 75 1.74 13.06 -2.21
CA VAL A 75 2.70 14.03 -1.67
C VAL A 75 2.01 15.37 -1.46
N HIS A 76 1.95 15.81 -0.20
CA HIS A 76 1.55 17.17 0.11
C HIS A 76 2.64 18.15 -0.37
N PHE A 77 2.28 19.04 -1.28
CA PHE A 77 3.20 19.99 -1.88
C PHE A 77 2.85 21.43 -1.49
N PRO A 78 3.81 22.24 -1.01
CA PRO A 78 3.56 23.65 -0.69
C PRO A 78 3.09 24.43 -1.93
N ARG A 79 1.93 25.09 -1.83
CA ARG A 79 1.31 25.79 -2.97
C ARG A 79 2.24 26.85 -3.59
N ASN A 80 3.00 27.56 -2.74
CA ASN A 80 3.96 28.59 -3.16
C ASN A 80 5.22 28.05 -3.84
N ARG A 81 5.49 26.74 -3.77
CA ARG A 81 6.63 26.09 -4.44
C ARG A 81 6.20 25.26 -5.65
N TYR A 82 4.92 24.95 -5.78
CA TYR A 82 4.40 24.13 -6.87
C TYR A 82 4.66 24.76 -8.24
N ASP A 83 4.56 26.09 -8.34
CA ASP A 83 4.87 26.80 -9.59
C ASP A 83 6.32 26.61 -10.04
N GLN A 84 7.26 26.49 -9.10
CA GLN A 84 8.65 26.20 -9.43
C GLN A 84 8.82 24.78 -9.94
N ALA A 85 8.19 23.79 -9.28
CA ALA A 85 8.19 22.40 -9.73
C ALA A 85 7.59 22.26 -11.15
N ARG A 86 6.48 22.97 -11.42
CA ARG A 86 5.88 23.03 -12.76
C ARG A 86 6.83 23.58 -13.81
N LYS A 87 7.42 24.75 -13.56
CA LYS A 87 8.40 25.34 -14.50
C LYS A 87 9.58 24.41 -14.77
N THR A 88 10.10 23.74 -13.74
CA THR A 88 11.21 22.79 -13.90
C THR A 88 10.79 21.58 -14.72
N ALA A 89 9.61 21.01 -14.46
CA ALA A 89 9.07 19.91 -15.26
C ALA A 89 8.89 20.32 -16.74
N ASP A 90 8.34 21.50 -16.99
CA ASP A 90 8.14 22.05 -18.34
C ASP A 90 9.48 22.22 -19.09
N ILE A 91 10.54 22.70 -18.41
CA ILE A 91 11.90 22.80 -18.98
C ILE A 91 12.42 21.43 -19.42
N HIS A 92 12.06 20.37 -18.72
CA HIS A 92 12.43 19.00 -19.06
C HIS A 92 11.45 18.32 -20.03
N GLY A 93 10.42 19.03 -20.51
CA GLY A 93 9.38 18.47 -21.39
C GLY A 93 8.53 17.39 -20.71
N MET A 94 8.36 17.48 -19.38
CA MET A 94 7.67 16.48 -18.57
C MET A 94 6.49 17.11 -17.83
N THR A 95 5.53 16.28 -17.46
CA THR A 95 4.56 16.62 -16.41
C THR A 95 5.24 16.68 -15.04
N VAL A 96 4.62 17.37 -14.09
CA VAL A 96 5.13 17.46 -12.70
C VAL A 96 5.28 16.09 -12.07
N GLN A 97 4.36 15.17 -12.38
CA GLN A 97 4.32 13.80 -11.87
C GLN A 97 5.49 12.97 -12.43
N GLU A 98 5.74 13.04 -13.74
CA GLU A 98 6.88 12.35 -14.37
C GLU A 98 8.20 12.89 -13.85
N TRP A 99 8.32 14.22 -13.74
CA TRP A 99 9.51 14.87 -13.18
C TRP A 99 9.74 14.46 -11.72
N ALA A 100 8.69 14.44 -10.90
CA ALA A 100 8.77 14.03 -9.50
C ALA A 100 9.17 12.55 -9.36
N SER A 101 8.54 11.65 -10.13
CA SER A 101 8.88 10.22 -10.14
C SER A 101 10.33 9.98 -10.54
N ARG A 102 10.78 10.61 -11.63
CA ARG A 102 12.17 10.51 -12.10
C ARG A 102 13.17 11.04 -11.07
N THR A 103 12.86 12.17 -10.43
CA THR A 103 13.73 12.78 -9.41
C THR A 103 13.81 11.89 -8.17
N LEU A 104 12.68 11.34 -7.72
CA LEU A 104 12.63 10.44 -6.57
C LEU A 104 13.47 9.18 -6.83
N LEU A 105 13.32 8.55 -8.00
CA LEU A 105 14.11 7.38 -8.40
C LEU A 105 15.61 7.68 -8.46
N ALA A 106 15.98 8.83 -9.03
CA ALA A 106 17.38 9.27 -9.10
C ALA A 106 17.98 9.41 -7.70
N LEU A 107 17.26 10.06 -6.77
CA LEU A 107 17.72 10.23 -5.39
C LEU A 107 17.76 8.91 -4.61
N SER A 108 16.79 8.02 -4.79
CA SER A 108 16.78 6.70 -4.13
C SER A 108 17.87 5.76 -4.64
N SER A 109 18.39 6.00 -5.85
CA SER A 109 19.45 5.20 -6.47
C SER A 109 20.87 5.59 -6.05
N VAL A 110 21.03 6.70 -5.33
CA VAL A 110 22.33 7.11 -4.79
C VAL A 110 22.64 6.23 -3.57
N PRO A 111 23.72 5.43 -3.58
CA PRO A 111 24.08 4.64 -2.42
C PRO A 111 24.37 5.55 -1.24
N HIS A 112 23.73 5.28 -0.09
CA HIS A 112 24.00 5.95 1.18
C HIS A 112 25.42 5.58 1.66
N HIS A 113 26.45 6.18 1.07
CA HIS A 113 27.74 6.30 1.73
C HIS A 113 27.66 7.48 2.69
N ASN A 114 27.60 7.14 3.99
CA ASN A 114 27.68 8.00 5.17
C ASN A 114 26.34 8.53 5.71
N LEU A 115 25.68 7.69 6.52
CA LEU A 115 25.01 8.10 7.76
C LEU A 115 25.54 7.22 8.90
#